data_AF-A0A6A6YSX4-F1
#
_entry.id   AF-A0A6A6YSX4-F1
#
_cell.length_a   1.000
_cell.length_b   1.000
_cell.length_c   1.000
_cell.angle_alpha   90.00
_cell.angle_beta   90.00
_cell.angle_gamma   90.00
#
_symmetry.space_group_name_H-M   'P 1'
#
loop_
_entity.id
_entity.type
_entity.pdbx_description
1 polymer ?
#
loop_
_entity_poly.entity_id
_entity_poly.type
_entity_poly.pdbx_seq_one_letter_code
_entity_poly.pdbx_strand_id
1 'polypeptide(L)'
;LKALVGKKAEFWGVQRPVLKAIIHYKSPVVAIIGIGGGKSVLFILPALYLTGVTVVVMLLVLLQEDIKSCCNKAGIGCAQVVLVTPELAVGKAFGNFINRQQLIERLDRIIINECHVILDLVGGWRSRILALRNLVIIETQLVYLTAII
;
A
#
# COMPACT_ATOMS: atom_id res chain seq x y z
N LEU A 1 -4.98 9.02 -13.60
CA LEU A 1 -4.74 7.78 -14.38
C LEU A 1 -3.98 8.05 -15.68
N LYS A 2 -4.56 8.77 -16.66
CA LYS A 2 -3.91 8.98 -17.97
C LYS A 2 -2.55 9.68 -17.89
N ALA A 3 -2.38 10.63 -16.96
CA ALA A 3 -1.09 11.27 -16.71
C ALA A 3 -0.02 10.32 -16.14
N LEU A 4 -0.44 9.28 -15.40
CA LEU A 4 0.45 8.34 -14.73
C LEU A 4 0.84 7.15 -15.62
N VAL A 5 -0.15 6.59 -16.34
CA VAL A 5 -0.01 5.32 -17.06
C VAL A 5 0.04 5.52 -18.58
N GLY A 6 -0.53 6.61 -19.10
CA GLY A 6 -0.54 6.93 -20.53
C GLY A 6 -1.92 7.38 -21.04
N LYS A 7 -1.94 8.08 -22.18
CA LYS A 7 -3.15 8.72 -22.72
C LYS A 7 -4.32 7.76 -23.00
N LYS A 8 -4.03 6.49 -23.30
CA LYS A 8 -5.02 5.42 -23.57
C LYS A 8 -5.37 4.59 -22.32
N ALA A 9 -4.86 4.95 -21.14
CA ALA A 9 -5.09 4.16 -19.93
C ALA A 9 -6.54 4.31 -19.44
N GLU A 10 -7.14 3.17 -19.12
CA GLU A 10 -8.47 3.05 -18.51
C GLU A 10 -8.40 2.21 -17.24
N PHE A 11 -9.40 2.35 -16.37
CA PHE A 11 -9.50 1.49 -15.19
C PHE A 11 -10.05 0.12 -15.59
N TRP A 12 -9.41 -0.93 -15.12
CA TRP A 12 -9.77 -2.31 -15.46
C TRP A 12 -10.41 -3.01 -14.27
N GLY A 13 -11.44 -3.82 -14.54
CA GLY A 13 -12.16 -4.61 -13.53
C GLY A 13 -12.58 -3.77 -12.31
N VAL A 14 -12.18 -4.22 -11.13
CA VAL A 14 -12.55 -3.61 -9.84
C VAL A 14 -11.70 -2.41 -9.43
N GLN A 15 -10.75 -1.95 -10.26
CA GLN A 15 -9.87 -0.83 -9.87
C GLN A 15 -10.63 0.44 -9.51
N ARG A 16 -11.64 0.81 -10.31
CA ARG A 16 -12.41 2.04 -10.11
C ARG A 16 -13.22 2.05 -8.80
N PRO A 17 -14.03 1.02 -8.47
CA PRO A 17 -14.75 0.99 -7.20
C PRO A 17 -13.80 0.92 -6.00
N VAL A 18 -12.69 0.19 -6.09
CA VAL A 18 -11.68 0.13 -5.02
C VAL A 18 -11.03 1.50 -4.82
N LEU A 19 -10.58 2.16 -5.89
CA LEU A 19 -10.00 3.50 -5.79
C LEU A 19 -10.99 4.50 -5.20
N LYS A 20 -12.28 4.42 -5.57
CA LYS A 20 -13.31 5.24 -4.93
C LYS A 20 -13.41 4.97 -3.43
N ALA A 21 -13.43 3.72 -2.99
CA ALA A 21 -13.46 3.39 -1.57
C ALA A 21 -12.23 3.96 -0.82
N ILE A 22 -11.05 3.86 -1.45
CA ILE A 22 -9.79 4.40 -0.94
C ILE A 22 -9.88 5.93 -0.78
N ILE A 23 -10.30 6.66 -1.82
CA ILE A 23 -10.42 8.13 -1.79
C ILE A 23 -11.46 8.61 -0.77
N HIS A 24 -12.58 7.90 -0.61
CA HIS A 24 -13.60 8.22 0.39
C HIS A 24 -13.25 7.71 1.80
N TYR A 25 -11.98 7.39 2.06
CA TYR A 25 -11.46 6.99 3.36
C TYR A 25 -12.16 5.78 4.01
N LYS A 26 -12.78 4.89 3.22
CA LYS A 26 -13.40 3.67 3.75
C LYS A 26 -12.31 2.76 4.32
N SER A 27 -12.55 2.17 5.50
CA SER A 27 -11.59 1.27 6.16
C SER A 27 -12.31 0.14 6.91
N PRO A 28 -11.85 -1.12 6.84
CA PRO A 28 -10.79 -1.60 5.94
C PRO A 28 -11.31 -1.74 4.50
N VAL A 29 -10.40 -1.65 3.51
CA VAL A 29 -10.67 -2.00 2.11
C VAL A 29 -9.91 -3.27 1.77
N VAL A 30 -10.60 -4.27 1.23
CA VAL A 30 -9.97 -5.51 0.73
C VAL A 30 -10.26 -5.62 -0.77
N ALA A 31 -9.21 -5.79 -1.57
CA ALA A 31 -9.32 -5.94 -3.01
C ALA A 31 -8.53 -7.13 -3.53
N ILE A 32 -9.21 -8.00 -4.27
CA ILE A 32 -8.63 -9.14 -4.97
C ILE A 32 -8.54 -8.75 -6.45
N ILE A 33 -7.32 -8.69 -6.98
CA ILE A 33 -7.03 -8.29 -8.36
C ILE A 33 -5.95 -9.24 -8.89
N GLY A 34 -6.16 -9.80 -10.08
CA GLY A 34 -5.20 -10.71 -10.71
C GLY A 34 -3.81 -10.09 -10.90
N ILE A 35 -2.79 -10.94 -11.04
CA ILE A 35 -1.43 -10.51 -11.37
C ILE A 35 -1.45 -9.71 -12.68
N GLY A 36 -0.71 -8.60 -12.74
CA GLY A 36 -0.74 -7.69 -13.90
C GLY A 36 -2.01 -6.83 -14.00
N GLY A 37 -3.01 -7.03 -13.13
CA GLY A 37 -4.25 -6.24 -13.09
C GLY A 37 -4.10 -4.82 -12.54
N GLY A 38 -2.88 -4.28 -12.47
CA GLY A 38 -2.61 -2.88 -12.14
C GLY A 38 -2.89 -2.47 -10.69
N LYS A 39 -2.67 -3.35 -9.71
CA LYS A 39 -2.84 -3.04 -8.27
C LYS A 39 -2.07 -1.78 -7.83
N SER A 40 -0.89 -1.53 -8.41
CA SER A 40 -0.05 -0.39 -8.06
C SER A 40 -0.74 0.96 -8.25
N VAL A 41 -1.61 1.06 -9.27
CA VAL A 41 -2.42 2.26 -9.52
C VAL A 41 -3.29 2.63 -8.32
N LEU A 42 -3.73 1.64 -7.53
CA LEU A 42 -4.61 1.85 -6.38
C LEU A 42 -3.93 2.52 -5.18
N PHE A 43 -2.60 2.51 -5.12
CA PHE A 43 -1.86 3.21 -4.08
C PHE A 43 -1.03 4.38 -4.59
N ILE A 44 -0.62 4.36 -5.86
CA ILE A 44 0.10 5.49 -6.46
C ILE A 44 -0.85 6.66 -6.75
N LEU A 45 -2.06 6.42 -7.28
CA LEU A 45 -3.01 7.51 -7.58
C LEU A 45 -3.50 8.29 -6.36
N PRO A 46 -3.84 7.64 -5.22
CA PRO A 46 -4.16 8.38 -4.01
C PRO A 46 -2.98 9.18 -3.49
N ALA A 47 -1.77 8.59 -3.45
CA ALA A 47 -0.57 9.27 -2.96
C ALA A 47 -0.16 10.48 -3.82
N LEU A 48 -0.49 10.47 -5.11
CA LEU A 48 -0.33 11.62 -6.02
C LEU A 48 -1.17 12.83 -5.64
N TYR A 49 -2.36 12.59 -5.10
CA TYR A 49 -3.37 13.62 -4.91
C TYR A 49 -3.52 14.04 -3.44
N LEU A 50 -3.08 13.19 -2.51
CA LEU A 50 -3.16 13.41 -1.07
C LEU A 50 -1.80 13.84 -0.51
N THR A 51 -1.82 14.76 0.45
CA THR A 51 -0.60 15.36 1.03
C THR A 51 0.05 14.51 2.13
N GLY A 52 -0.60 13.43 2.55
CA GLY A 52 -0.10 12.54 3.59
C GLY A 52 0.79 11.40 3.07
N VAL A 53 1.31 10.62 4.01
CA VAL A 53 2.21 9.49 3.80
C VAL A 53 1.39 8.22 3.65
N THR A 54 1.54 7.58 2.50
CA THR A 54 1.08 6.23 2.21
C THR A 54 2.20 5.24 2.48
N VAL A 55 2.01 4.35 3.44
CA VAL A 55 2.94 3.25 3.71
C VAL A 55 2.48 2.01 2.94
N VAL A 56 3.37 1.40 2.16
CA VAL A 56 3.09 0.16 1.44
C VAL A 56 4.02 -0.95 1.94
N VAL A 57 3.45 -1.91 2.64
CA VAL A 57 4.11 -3.15 3.05
C VAL A 57 4.06 -4.11 1.88
N MET A 58 5.22 -4.48 1.34
CA MET A 58 5.32 -5.35 0.15
C MET A 58 6.48 -6.33 0.21
N LEU A 59 6.23 -7.53 -0.30
CA LEU A 59 7.21 -8.62 -0.38
C LEU A 59 8.20 -8.47 -1.55
N LEU A 60 7.77 -7.90 -2.68
CA LEU A 60 8.57 -7.89 -3.90
C LEU A 60 9.43 -6.63 -4.00
N VAL A 61 10.72 -6.77 -3.71
CA VAL A 61 11.72 -5.68 -3.80
C VAL A 61 11.86 -5.15 -5.22
N LEU A 62 11.73 -6.01 -6.24
CA LEU A 62 11.83 -5.61 -7.66
C LEU A 62 10.78 -4.55 -8.06
N LEU A 63 9.60 -4.58 -7.44
CA LEU A 63 8.56 -3.60 -7.73
C LEU A 63 8.86 -2.22 -7.10
N GLN A 64 9.78 -2.14 -6.13
CA GLN A 64 10.08 -0.89 -5.44
C GLN A 64 10.75 0.12 -6.36
N GLU A 65 11.65 -0.33 -7.25
CA GLU A 65 12.32 0.55 -8.21
C GLU A 65 11.35 1.05 -9.27
N ASP A 66 10.45 0.20 -9.75
CA ASP A 66 9.40 0.59 -10.69
C ASP A 66 8.44 1.61 -10.06
N ILE A 67 8.06 1.42 -8.80
CA ILE A 67 7.20 2.37 -8.07
C ILE A 67 7.95 3.68 -7.84
N LYS A 68 9.21 3.63 -7.40
CA LYS A 68 10.04 4.85 -7.23
C LYS A 68 10.19 5.60 -8.56
N SER A 69 10.45 4.89 -9.65
CA SER A 69 10.55 5.44 -11.01
C SER A 69 9.23 6.06 -11.45
N CYS A 70 8.11 5.40 -11.18
CA CYS A 70 6.77 5.91 -11.46
C CYS A 70 6.46 7.17 -10.67
N CYS A 71 6.79 7.20 -9.37
CA CYS A 71 6.66 8.37 -8.51
C CYS A 71 7.51 9.54 -9.04
N ASN A 72 8.78 9.30 -9.35
CA ASN A 72 9.70 10.32 -9.87
C ASN A 72 9.20 10.90 -11.21
N LYS A 73 8.77 10.05 -12.15
CA LYS A 73 8.21 10.48 -13.45
C LYS A 73 6.92 11.29 -13.29
N ALA A 74 6.14 11.00 -12.26
CA ALA A 74 4.89 11.70 -11.98
C ALA A 74 5.09 12.99 -11.16
N GLY A 75 6.34 13.37 -10.85
CA GLY A 75 6.65 14.56 -10.06
C GLY A 75 6.31 14.42 -8.57
N ILE A 76 6.11 13.18 -8.10
CA ILE A 76 5.85 12.90 -6.69
C ILE A 76 7.16 13.05 -5.93
N GLY A 77 7.19 13.94 -4.95
CA GLY A 77 8.25 13.91 -3.95
C GLY A 77 8.25 12.53 -3.28
N CYS A 78 9.41 11.90 -3.20
CA CYS A 78 9.66 10.61 -2.53
C CYS A 78 9.13 10.55 -1.06
N ALA A 79 8.62 11.66 -0.53
CA ALA A 79 8.04 11.83 0.78
C ALA A 79 6.59 11.31 0.94
N GLN A 80 5.83 11.04 -0.13
CA GLN A 80 4.41 10.63 -0.02
C GLN A 80 4.19 9.11 -0.01
N VAL A 81 5.13 8.31 -0.51
CA VAL A 81 5.02 6.84 -0.54
C VAL A 81 6.23 6.19 0.11
N VAL A 82 6.01 5.47 1.19
CA VAL A 82 7.06 4.73 1.92
C VAL A 82 6.88 3.25 1.66
N LEU A 83 7.86 2.64 1.01
CA LEU A 83 7.88 1.20 0.74
C LEU A 83 8.65 0.49 1.85
N VAL A 84 8.07 -0.57 2.41
CA VAL A 84 8.67 -1.32 3.51
C VAL A 84 8.47 -2.82 3.28
N THR A 85 9.47 -3.63 3.62
CA THR A 85 9.32 -5.09 3.61
C THR A 85 8.61 -5.56 4.88
N PRO A 86 7.92 -6.72 4.86
CA PRO A 86 7.27 -7.26 6.06
C PRO A 86 8.21 -7.38 7.27
N GLU A 87 9.47 -7.76 7.04
CA GLU A 87 10.48 -7.95 8.09
C GLU A 87 10.83 -6.63 8.80
N LEU A 88 10.87 -5.53 8.06
CA LEU A 88 11.11 -4.20 8.61
C LEU A 88 9.85 -3.62 9.27
N ALA A 89 8.67 -3.92 8.71
CA ALA A 89 7.39 -3.43 9.20
C ALA A 89 7.00 -3.99 10.58
N VAL A 90 7.64 -5.06 11.04
CA VAL A 90 7.47 -5.60 12.42
C VAL A 90 8.53 -5.13 13.41
N GLY A 91 9.47 -4.28 12.96
CA GLY A 91 10.53 -3.75 13.79
C GLY A 91 10.10 -2.54 14.63
N LYS A 92 10.77 -2.33 15.77
CA LYS A 92 10.56 -1.15 16.64
C LYS A 92 10.77 0.17 15.89
N ALA A 93 11.73 0.22 14.96
CA ALA A 93 11.99 1.40 14.13
C ALA A 93 10.78 1.79 13.27
N PHE A 94 10.07 0.80 12.72
CA PHE A 94 8.86 1.04 11.96
C PHE A 94 7.71 1.54 12.87
N GLY A 95 7.52 0.94 14.05
CA GLY A 95 6.56 1.43 15.03
C GLY A 95 6.80 2.88 15.42
N ASN A 96 8.07 3.25 15.70
CA ASN A 96 8.45 4.63 15.99
C ASN A 96 8.18 5.57 14.81
N PHE A 97 8.43 5.11 13.58
CA PHE A 97 8.13 5.87 12.37
C PHE A 97 6.63 6.14 12.23
N ILE A 98 5.79 5.10 12.37
CA ILE A 98 4.33 5.21 12.31
C ILE A 98 3.82 6.19 13.37
N ASN A 99 4.22 6.01 14.63
CA ASN A 99 3.82 6.89 15.72
C ASN A 99 4.18 8.35 15.44
N ARG A 100 5.38 8.61 14.92
CA ARG A 100 5.81 9.96 14.52
C ARG A 100 4.92 10.53 13.41
N GLN A 101 4.59 9.74 12.38
CA GLN A 101 3.74 10.22 11.29
C GLN A 101 2.31 10.50 11.75
N GLN A 102 1.77 9.73 12.70
CA GLN A 102 0.48 10.01 13.33
C GLN A 102 0.50 11.31 14.15
N LEU A 103 1.55 11.50 14.96
CA LEU A 103 1.69 12.69 15.81
C LEU A 103 1.76 14.00 15.02
N ILE A 104 2.31 13.97 13.80
CA ILE A 104 2.36 15.13 12.91
C ILE A 104 1.21 15.15 11.88
N GLU A 105 0.19 14.31 12.09
CA GLU A 105 -1.00 14.19 11.23
C GLU A 105 -0.68 13.96 9.75
N ARG A 106 0.42 13.26 9.48
CA ARG A 106 0.84 12.91 8.11
C ARG A 106 0.57 11.47 7.74
N LEU A 107 0.35 10.55 8.68
CA LEU A 107 0.03 9.18 8.30
C LEU A 107 -1.37 9.12 7.69
N ASP A 108 -1.44 8.78 6.41
CA ASP A 108 -2.70 8.79 5.66
C ASP A 108 -3.27 7.39 5.48
N ARG A 109 -2.43 6.41 5.16
CA ARG A 109 -2.88 5.02 4.97
C ARG A 109 -1.75 4.03 5.08
N ILE A 110 -2.10 2.81 5.45
CA ILE A 110 -1.20 1.65 5.37
C ILE A 110 -1.82 0.63 4.42
N ILE A 111 -0.98 0.18 3.49
CA ILE A 111 -1.37 -0.73 2.40
C ILE A 111 -0.55 -1.99 2.53
N ILE A 112 -1.23 -3.13 2.52
CA ILE A 112 -0.61 -4.44 2.62
C ILE A 112 -0.78 -5.13 1.26
N ASN A 113 0.30 -5.17 0.48
CA ASN A 113 0.32 -5.81 -0.83
C ASN A 113 0.67 -7.30 -0.72
N GLU A 114 -0.03 -8.12 -1.51
CA GLU A 114 -0.03 -9.58 -1.40
C GLU A 114 -0.38 -10.05 0.03
N CYS A 115 -1.45 -9.49 0.58
CA CYS A 115 -1.83 -9.76 1.97
C CYS A 115 -2.13 -11.24 2.26
N HIS A 116 -2.52 -12.04 1.26
CA HIS A 116 -2.68 -13.49 1.42
C HIS A 116 -1.41 -14.16 1.95
N VAL A 117 -0.23 -13.73 1.48
CA VAL A 117 1.05 -14.30 1.95
C VAL A 117 1.24 -14.04 3.44
N ILE A 118 0.78 -12.91 3.97
CA ILE A 118 0.86 -12.60 5.42
C ILE A 118 -0.16 -13.44 6.22
N LEU A 119 -1.32 -13.73 5.62
CA LEU A 119 -2.37 -14.53 6.23
C LEU A 119 -2.05 -16.03 6.22
N ASP A 120 -1.41 -16.54 5.16
CA ASP A 120 -1.02 -17.95 5.00
C ASP A 120 0.13 -18.39 5.91
N LEU A 121 0.84 -17.44 6.53
CA LEU A 121 1.90 -17.71 7.53
C LEU A 121 1.41 -18.41 8.81
N VAL A 122 0.10 -18.65 8.94
CA VAL A 122 -0.50 -19.45 10.02
C VAL A 122 0.00 -20.90 10.02
N GLY A 123 0.47 -21.43 8.87
CA GLY A 123 1.02 -22.78 8.75
C GLY A 123 2.48 -22.99 9.20
N GLY A 124 3.17 -21.91 9.60
CA GLY A 124 4.54 -21.96 10.11
C GLY A 124 5.61 -21.63 9.06
N TRP A 125 6.26 -20.47 9.22
CA TRP A 125 7.68 -20.20 8.91
C TRP A 125 8.11 -18.76 9.29
N ARG A 126 7.19 -17.82 9.57
CA ARG A 126 7.55 -16.43 9.97
C ARG A 126 6.63 -15.84 11.03
N SER A 127 6.66 -16.40 12.23
CA SER A 127 5.85 -15.97 13.39
C SER A 127 5.95 -14.47 13.71
N ARG A 128 7.09 -13.82 13.41
CA ARG A 128 7.24 -12.36 13.59
C ARG A 128 6.37 -11.52 12.66
N ILE A 129 6.13 -11.96 11.42
CA ILE A 129 5.31 -11.24 10.42
C ILE A 129 3.83 -11.24 10.81
N LEU A 130 3.37 -12.22 11.60
CA LEU A 130 2.01 -12.22 12.16
C LEU A 130 1.73 -10.97 13.00
N ALA A 131 2.76 -10.30 13.53
CA ALA A 131 2.62 -9.03 14.23
C ALA A 131 2.06 -7.90 13.34
N LEU A 132 2.11 -8.01 12.00
CA LEU A 132 1.46 -7.06 11.10
C LEU A 132 -0.07 -7.07 11.23
N ARG A 133 -0.67 -8.09 11.84
CA ARG A 133 -2.09 -8.08 12.22
C ARG A 133 -2.42 -6.94 13.17
N ASN A 134 -1.45 -6.53 14.00
CA ASN A 134 -1.62 -5.43 14.94
C ASN A 134 -1.68 -4.07 14.24
N LEU A 135 -1.42 -3.98 12.93
CA LEU A 135 -1.65 -2.75 12.17
C LEU A 135 -3.14 -2.34 12.18
N VAL A 136 -4.06 -3.28 12.43
CA VAL A 136 -5.50 -3.01 12.64
C VAL A 136 -5.76 -2.07 13.83
N ILE A 137 -4.85 -2.04 14.80
CA ILE A 137 -4.94 -1.17 15.98
C ILE A 137 -4.57 0.27 15.63
N ILE A 138 -3.86 0.50 14.51
CA ILE A 138 -3.49 1.84 14.07
C ILE A 138 -4.75 2.51 13.52
N GLU A 139 -5.17 3.61 14.15
CA GLU A 139 -6.30 4.45 13.72
C GLU A 139 -5.97 5.20 12.40
N THR A 140 -5.91 4.46 11.30
CA THR A 140 -5.55 4.93 9.97
C THR A 140 -6.25 4.04 8.94
N GLN A 141 -6.44 4.54 7.72
CA GLN A 141 -7.05 3.73 6.68
C GLN A 141 -6.18 2.53 6.31
N LEU A 142 -6.78 1.34 6.36
CA LEU A 142 -6.13 0.09 5.99
C LEU A 142 -6.64 -0.43 4.66
N VAL A 143 -5.71 -0.76 3.77
CA VAL A 143 -6.00 -1.33 2.44
C VAL A 143 -5.24 -2.62 2.24
N TYR A 144 -5.94 -3.70 1.96
CA TYR A 144 -5.40 -5.02 1.68
C TYR A 144 -5.55 -5.32 0.20
N LEU A 145 -4.42 -5.55 -0.48
CA LEU A 145 -4.38 -5.89 -1.89
C LEU A 145 -3.81 -7.29 -2.06
N THR A 146 -4.46 -8.11 -2.86
CA THR A 146 -3.99 -9.48 -3.11
C THR A 146 -4.33 -9.95 -4.52
N ALA A 147 -3.51 -10.85 -5.07
CA ALA A 147 -3.91 -11.71 -6.17
C ALA A 147 -4.21 -13.08 -5.58
N ILE A 148 -5.16 -13.77 -6.18
CA ILE A 148 -5.34 -15.21 -6.00
C ILE A 148 -5.12 -15.79 -7.39
N ILE A 149 -4.29 -16.82 -7.48
CA ILE A 149 -4.02 -17.60 -8.71
C ILE A 149 -5.13 -18.64 -8.84
#